data_AF-A0A8J1U2F7-F1
#
_entry.id   AF-A0A8J1U2F7-F1
#
_cell.length_a   1.000
_cell.length_b   1.000
_cell.length_c   1.000
_cell.angle_alpha   90.00
_cell.angle_beta   90.00
_cell.angle_gamma   90.00
#
_symmetry.space_group_name_H-M   'P 1'
#
loop_
_entity.id
_entity.type
_entity.pdbx_description
1 polymer ?
#
loop_
_entity_poly.entity_id
_entity_poly.type
_entity_poly.pdbx_seq_one_letter_code
_entity_poly.pdbx_strand_id
1 'polypeptide(L)'
;MSRGAYEKRLEEAQLELQVPQCYKWTRDEVAQYICSIGFPRYRHCFYDNFITGRKLILMDADHLPKIGVNDFEHVKLIAGAIRRLLAIEDPYWNRKIYKTPRDSMATFLDEKRFTGRSIDRMTYVEFRRQRGHEVDFELR
;
A
#
# COMPACT_ATOMS: atom_id res chain seq x y z
N MET A 1 -7.56 -24.18 25.82
CA MET A 1 -8.06 -23.43 24.65
C MET A 1 -8.53 -24.45 23.62
N SER A 2 -9.67 -24.25 22.97
CA SER A 2 -10.17 -25.15 21.92
C SER A 2 -9.31 -25.05 20.65
N ARG A 3 -9.14 -26.15 19.91
CA ARG A 3 -8.39 -26.23 18.65
C ARG A 3 -8.80 -25.15 17.65
N GLY A 4 -10.10 -24.91 17.51
CA GLY A 4 -10.62 -23.87 16.61
C GLY A 4 -10.25 -22.43 17.01
N ALA A 5 -10.04 -22.17 18.31
CA ALA A 5 -9.59 -20.84 18.75
C ALA A 5 -8.10 -20.59 18.43
N TYR A 6 -7.30 -21.65 18.32
CA TYR A 6 -5.90 -21.56 17.95
C TYR A 6 -5.74 -21.35 16.43
N GLU A 7 -6.45 -22.15 15.63
CA GLU A 7 -6.46 -22.06 14.17
C GLU A 7 -6.90 -20.65 13.71
N LYS A 8 -7.99 -20.12 14.29
CA LYS A 8 -8.46 -18.76 13.99
C LYS A 8 -7.41 -17.68 14.28
N ARG A 9 -6.67 -17.78 15.38
CA ARG A 9 -5.61 -16.81 15.71
C ARG A 9 -4.44 -16.87 14.74
N LEU A 10 -4.11 -18.05 14.22
CA LEU A 10 -3.05 -18.20 13.23
C LEU A 10 -3.44 -17.53 11.91
N GLU A 11 -4.69 -17.71 11.45
CA GLU A 11 -5.20 -17.06 10.24
C GLU A 11 -5.18 -15.52 10.37
N GLU A 12 -5.61 -15.01 11.52
CA GLU A 12 -5.59 -13.57 11.81
C GLU A 12 -4.17 -13.01 11.81
N ALA A 13 -3.22 -13.72 12.44
CA ALA A 13 -1.82 -13.33 12.41
C ALA A 13 -1.23 -13.36 11.00
N GLN A 14 -1.59 -14.36 10.18
CA GLN A 14 -1.17 -14.44 8.78
C GLN A 14 -1.70 -13.28 7.94
N LEU A 15 -2.93 -12.83 8.17
CA LEU A 15 -3.48 -11.66 7.50
C LEU A 15 -2.73 -10.37 7.86
N GLU A 16 -2.36 -10.19 9.12
CA GLU A 16 -1.56 -9.03 9.54
C GLU A 16 -0.15 -9.02 8.93
N LEU A 17 0.44 -10.20 8.68
CA LEU A 17 1.74 -10.32 8.01
C LEU A 17 1.70 -9.88 6.54
N GLN A 18 0.53 -9.87 5.90
CA GLN A 18 0.37 -9.38 4.53
C GLN A 18 0.43 -7.85 4.45
N VAL A 19 0.24 -7.15 5.58
CA VAL A 19 0.27 -5.70 5.60
C VAL A 19 1.71 -5.23 5.36
N PRO A 20 1.97 -4.47 4.28
CA PRO A 20 3.32 -4.05 3.93
C PRO A 20 3.85 -3.08 4.99
N GLN A 21 5.00 -3.37 5.61
CA GLN A 21 5.52 -2.50 6.67
C GLN A 21 6.02 -1.14 6.15
N CYS A 22 6.13 -0.97 4.82
CA CYS A 22 6.59 0.27 4.21
C CYS A 22 5.70 1.48 4.49
N TYR A 23 4.43 1.31 4.87
CA TYR A 23 3.59 2.46 5.25
C TYR A 23 4.09 3.17 6.52
N LYS A 24 4.87 2.48 7.36
CA LYS A 24 5.49 3.03 8.58
C LYS A 24 6.82 3.72 8.30
N TRP A 25 7.35 3.64 7.09
CA TRP A 25 8.64 4.21 6.76
C TRP A 25 8.70 5.72 6.98
N THR A 26 9.85 6.14 7.48
CA THR A 26 10.30 7.52 7.49
C THR A 26 10.58 8.00 6.06
N ARG A 27 10.70 9.33 5.87
CA ARG A 27 11.07 9.89 4.56
C ARG A 27 12.44 9.42 4.09
N ASP A 28 13.36 9.17 5.02
CA ASP A 28 14.72 8.70 4.74
C ASP A 28 14.69 7.29 4.17
N GLU A 29 13.91 6.39 4.78
CA GLU A 29 13.72 5.02 4.30
C GLU A 29 13.03 5.00 2.93
N VAL A 30 12.03 5.86 2.69
CA VAL A 30 11.40 6.00 1.37
C VAL A 30 12.41 6.47 0.33
N ALA A 31 13.19 7.52 0.62
CA ALA A 31 14.20 8.03 -0.29
C ALA A 31 15.29 6.99 -0.59
N GLN A 32 15.67 6.20 0.42
CA GLN A 32 16.61 5.08 0.26
C GLN A 32 16.03 3.96 -0.61
N TYR A 33 14.74 3.65 -0.46
CA TYR A 33 14.07 2.68 -1.32
C TYR A 33 14.12 3.10 -2.80
N ILE A 34 13.86 4.38 -3.10
CA ILE A 34 13.96 4.93 -4.46
C ILE A 34 15.37 4.77 -5.04
N CYS A 35 16.42 4.90 -4.22
CA CYS A 35 17.79 4.61 -4.65
C CYS A 35 17.98 3.11 -4.95
N SER A 36 17.45 2.24 -4.09
CA SER A 36 17.61 0.79 -4.20
C SER A 36 16.95 0.20 -5.46
N ILE A 37 15.87 0.81 -5.95
CA ILE A 37 15.19 0.40 -7.19
C ILE A 37 15.85 0.99 -8.47
N GLY A 38 17.01 1.62 -8.36
CA GLY A 38 17.79 2.12 -9.51
C GLY A 38 17.53 3.58 -9.89
N PHE A 39 16.85 4.36 -9.04
CA PHE A 39 16.47 5.74 -9.32
C PHE A 39 17.10 6.77 -8.34
N PRO A 40 18.42 6.74 -8.07
CA PRO A 40 19.05 7.61 -7.07
C PRO A 40 18.89 9.11 -7.38
N ARG A 41 18.76 9.49 -8.67
CA ARG A 41 18.51 10.88 -9.09
C ARG A 41 17.22 11.47 -8.51
N TYR A 42 16.22 10.63 -8.21
CA TYR A 42 14.94 11.06 -7.65
C TYR A 42 14.91 11.00 -6.13
N ARG A 43 16.02 10.65 -5.46
CA ARG A 43 16.09 10.61 -3.99
C ARG A 43 15.60 11.92 -3.36
N HIS A 44 16.10 13.05 -3.86
CA HIS A 44 15.75 14.38 -3.36
C HIS A 44 14.29 14.73 -3.61
N CYS A 45 13.72 14.32 -4.75
CA CYS A 45 12.30 14.50 -5.04
C CYS A 45 11.40 13.89 -3.95
N PHE A 46 11.76 12.74 -3.39
CA PHE A 46 10.99 12.13 -2.30
C PHE A 46 11.34 12.72 -0.93
N TYR A 47 12.63 13.01 -0.70
CA TYR A 47 13.11 13.52 0.59
C TYR A 47 12.61 14.94 0.88
N ASP A 48 12.78 15.85 -0.07
CA ASP A 48 12.49 17.28 0.07
C ASP A 48 10.98 17.55 0.07
N ASN A 49 10.19 16.70 -0.59
CA ASN A 49 8.72 16.73 -0.54
C ASN A 49 8.13 16.01 0.68
N PHE A 50 8.97 15.55 1.62
CA PHE A 50 8.56 14.89 2.86
C PHE A 50 7.64 13.69 2.61
N ILE A 51 7.97 12.85 1.62
CA ILE A 51 7.20 11.65 1.30
C ILE A 51 7.56 10.56 2.32
N THR A 52 6.65 10.30 3.26
CA THR A 52 6.74 9.20 4.23
C THR A 52 6.03 7.96 3.70
N GLY A 53 6.16 6.82 4.38
CA GLY A 53 5.45 5.58 4.03
C GLY A 53 3.93 5.78 3.90
N ARG A 54 3.32 6.58 4.78
CA ARG A 54 1.90 6.93 4.69
C ARG A 54 1.56 7.74 3.43
N LYS A 55 2.42 8.68 3.04
CA LYS A 55 2.25 9.44 1.80
C LYS A 55 2.61 8.63 0.56
N LEU A 56 3.44 7.60 0.69
CA LEU A 56 3.80 6.71 -0.40
C LEU A 56 2.56 6.01 -1.00
N ILE A 57 1.53 5.78 -0.19
CA ILE A 57 0.22 5.24 -0.60
C ILE A 57 -0.47 6.13 -1.65
N LEU A 58 -0.17 7.42 -1.66
CA LEU A 58 -0.72 8.38 -2.63
C LEU A 58 0.10 8.48 -3.93
N MET A 59 1.28 7.87 -3.97
CA MET A 59 2.25 8.06 -5.06
C MET A 59 1.89 7.23 -6.28
N ASP A 60 0.90 7.73 -7.01
CA ASP A 60 0.47 7.21 -8.31
C ASP A 60 1.14 7.96 -9.48
N ALA A 61 0.85 7.52 -10.71
CA ALA A 61 1.38 8.12 -11.94
C ALA A 61 1.05 9.61 -12.11
N ASP A 62 -0.01 10.11 -11.46
CA ASP A 62 -0.39 11.53 -11.46
C ASP A 62 0.40 12.36 -10.41
N HIS A 63 0.84 11.74 -9.31
CA HIS A 63 1.51 12.44 -8.22
C HIS A 63 3.03 12.51 -8.40
N LEU A 64 3.62 11.54 -9.10
CA LEU A 64 5.05 11.48 -9.38
C LEU A 64 5.59 12.71 -10.15
N PRO A 65 4.92 13.21 -11.21
CA PRO A 65 5.33 14.45 -11.88
C PRO A 65 5.30 15.67 -10.96
N LYS A 66 4.32 15.76 -10.05
CA LYS A 66 4.16 16.89 -9.12
C LYS A 66 5.32 17.04 -8.14
N ILE A 67 6.08 15.97 -7.89
CA ILE A 67 7.28 15.98 -7.04
C ILE A 67 8.59 16.02 -7.83
N GLY A 68 8.54 16.10 -9.16
CA GLY A 68 9.72 16.23 -10.04
C GLY A 68 10.10 14.99 -10.84
N VAL A 69 9.29 13.93 -10.83
CA VAL A 69 9.50 12.75 -11.68
C VAL A 69 8.70 12.93 -12.99
N ASN A 70 9.28 13.63 -13.97
CA ASN A 70 8.57 14.01 -15.19
C ASN A 70 8.76 13.05 -16.38
N ASP A 71 9.74 12.14 -16.30
CA ASP A 71 9.99 11.17 -17.35
C ASP A 71 8.94 10.05 -17.28
N PHE A 72 8.21 9.84 -18.38
CA PHE A 72 7.10 8.89 -18.44
C PHE A 72 7.51 7.45 -18.11
N GLU A 73 8.66 6.98 -18.61
CA GLU A 73 9.14 5.63 -18.34
C GLU A 73 9.56 5.50 -16.87
N HIS A 74 10.19 6.53 -16.31
CA HIS A 74 10.50 6.54 -14.87
C HIS A 74 9.24 6.56 -14.01
N VAL A 75 8.22 7.34 -14.38
CA VAL A 75 6.92 7.37 -13.68
C VAL A 75 6.30 5.97 -13.68
N LYS A 76 6.27 5.31 -14.83
CA LYS A 76 5.71 3.95 -14.98
C LYS A 76 6.44 2.93 -14.11
N LEU A 77 7.78 2.94 -14.14
CA LEU A 77 8.62 2.00 -13.39
C LEU A 77 8.53 2.24 -11.88
N ILE A 78 8.59 3.50 -11.44
CA ILE A 78 8.51 3.88 -10.02
C ILE A 78 7.10 3.59 -9.48
N ALA A 79 6.03 3.98 -10.18
CA ALA A 79 4.67 3.69 -9.74
C ALA A 79 4.42 2.18 -9.63
N GLY A 80 4.90 1.39 -10.59
CA GLY A 80 4.81 -0.07 -10.52
C GLY A 80 5.62 -0.67 -9.36
N ALA A 81 6.81 -0.13 -9.08
CA ALA A 81 7.62 -0.56 -7.94
C ALA A 81 6.94 -0.23 -6.60
N ILE A 82 6.28 0.93 -6.49
CA ILE A 82 5.52 1.33 -5.29
C ILE A 82 4.31 0.41 -5.10
N ARG A 83 3.56 0.09 -6.17
CA ARG A 83 2.42 -0.85 -6.09
C ARG A 83 2.83 -2.23 -5.60
N ARG A 84 3.91 -2.79 -6.16
CA ARG A 84 4.46 -4.07 -5.70
C ARG A 84 4.91 -4.03 -4.24
N LEU A 85 5.52 -2.92 -3.81
CA LEU A 85 5.95 -2.73 -2.42
C LEU A 85 4.76 -2.66 -1.46
N LEU A 86 3.66 -2.03 -1.87
CA LEU A 86 2.42 -1.93 -1.09
C LEU A 86 1.54 -3.18 -1.18
N ALA A 87 1.95 -4.19 -1.97
CA ALA A 87 1.17 -5.40 -2.23
C ALA A 87 -0.27 -5.09 -2.70
N ILE A 88 -0.42 -4.07 -3.56
CA ILE A 88 -1.70 -3.67 -4.15
C ILE A 88 -1.78 -4.08 -5.62
N GLU A 89 -3.00 -4.36 -6.08
CA GLU A 89 -3.26 -4.71 -7.47
C GLU A 89 -2.85 -3.59 -8.45
N ASP A 90 -2.38 -3.99 -9.64
CA ASP A 90 -2.15 -3.06 -10.73
C ASP A 90 -3.47 -2.49 -11.28
N PRO A 91 -3.48 -1.24 -11.76
CA PRO A 91 -4.66 -0.67 -12.39
C PRO A 91 -4.94 -1.40 -13.71
N TYR A 92 -6.04 -2.16 -13.74
CA TYR A 92 -6.49 -2.87 -14.93
C TYR A 92 -7.53 -2.07 -15.70
N TRP A 93 -7.27 -1.84 -16.99
CA TRP A 93 -8.21 -1.15 -17.89
C TRP A 93 -9.52 -1.92 -18.09
N ASN A 94 -9.51 -3.24 -17.87
CA ASN A 94 -10.66 -4.15 -18.00
C ASN A 94 -11.32 -4.49 -16.65
N ARG A 95 -11.04 -3.74 -15.57
CA ARG A 95 -11.71 -3.95 -14.28
C ARG A 95 -13.21 -3.70 -14.43
N LYS A 96 -14.01 -4.65 -13.95
CA LYS A 96 -15.46 -4.57 -14.06
C LYS A 96 -16.00 -3.45 -13.17
N ILE A 97 -16.90 -2.63 -13.70
CA ILE A 97 -17.44 -1.44 -13.03
C ILE A 97 -18.17 -1.73 -11.70
N TYR A 98 -18.63 -2.96 -11.50
CA TYR A 98 -19.29 -3.36 -10.25
C TYR A 98 -18.30 -3.72 -9.13
N LYS A 99 -17.03 -4.00 -9.46
CA LYS A 99 -16.00 -4.23 -8.43
C LYS A 99 -15.62 -2.88 -7.82
N THR A 100 -15.24 -2.90 -6.55
CA THR A 100 -14.69 -1.69 -5.90
C THR A 100 -13.50 -1.17 -6.70
N PRO A 101 -13.33 0.16 -6.80
CA PRO A 101 -12.22 0.75 -7.57
C PRO A 101 -10.83 0.30 -7.09
N ARG A 102 -10.71 -0.07 -5.81
CA ARG A 102 -9.48 -0.53 -5.15
C ARG A 102 -9.69 -1.89 -4.49
N ASP A 103 -8.63 -2.67 -4.36
CA ASP A 103 -8.62 -3.93 -3.64
C ASP A 103 -8.73 -3.71 -2.11
N SER A 104 -8.90 -4.79 -1.34
CA SER A 104 -9.06 -4.69 0.11
C SER A 104 -7.82 -4.08 0.78
N MET A 105 -6.62 -4.40 0.29
CA MET A 105 -5.37 -3.89 0.84
C MET A 105 -5.18 -2.40 0.54
N ALA A 106 -5.36 -1.96 -0.70
CA ALA A 106 -5.27 -0.54 -1.07
C ALA A 106 -6.32 0.29 -0.34
N THR A 107 -7.54 -0.23 -0.15
CA THR A 107 -8.58 0.48 0.62
C THR A 107 -8.17 0.64 2.09
N PHE A 108 -7.60 -0.41 2.70
CA PHE A 108 -7.06 -0.34 4.05
C PHE A 108 -5.89 0.67 4.15
N LEU A 109 -4.96 0.62 3.20
CA LEU A 109 -3.81 1.52 3.15
C LEU A 109 -4.25 2.98 2.94
N ASP A 110 -5.28 3.22 2.12
CA ASP A 110 -5.86 4.54 1.95
C ASP A 110 -6.41 5.14 3.23
N GLU A 111 -6.97 4.33 4.14
CA GLU A 111 -7.34 4.80 5.47
C GLU A 111 -6.08 5.08 6.31
N LYS A 112 -5.08 4.21 6.23
CA LYS A 112 -3.81 4.33 6.98
C LYS A 112 -2.92 5.50 6.54
N ARG A 113 -3.20 6.14 5.41
CA ARG A 113 -2.50 7.36 4.98
C ARG A 113 -2.72 8.51 5.96
N PHE A 114 -3.87 8.53 6.64
CA PHE A 114 -4.20 9.52 7.65
C PHE A 114 -3.58 9.16 9.00
N THR A 115 -3.49 10.15 9.88
CA THR A 115 -2.98 9.98 11.25
C THR A 115 -4.13 10.16 12.25
N GLY A 116 -4.19 9.32 13.27
CA GLY A 116 -5.19 9.45 14.33
C GLY A 116 -5.31 8.19 15.17
N ARG A 117 -5.62 8.33 16.46
CA ARG A 117 -5.61 7.21 17.43
C ARG A 117 -6.41 5.99 16.97
N SER A 118 -7.60 6.21 16.40
CA SER A 118 -8.45 5.13 15.87
C SER A 118 -7.83 4.47 14.64
N ILE A 119 -7.39 5.29 13.68
CA ILE A 119 -6.79 4.84 12.41
C ILE A 119 -5.50 4.06 12.69
N ASP A 120 -4.64 4.58 13.57
CA ASP A 120 -3.36 3.95 13.91
C ASP A 120 -3.56 2.61 14.60
N ARG A 121 -4.59 2.49 15.46
CA ARG A 121 -4.94 1.23 16.15
C ARG A 121 -5.58 0.19 15.24
N MET A 122 -6.31 0.61 14.20
CA MET A 122 -7.05 -0.29 13.31
C MET A 122 -6.15 -1.37 12.71
N THR A 123 -6.44 -2.64 12.97
CA THR A 123 -5.73 -3.77 12.35
C THR A 123 -6.37 -4.14 11.01
N TYR A 124 -5.65 -4.85 10.14
CA TYR A 124 -6.23 -5.29 8.87
C TYR A 124 -7.36 -6.29 9.09
N VAL A 125 -7.23 -7.17 10.09
CA VAL A 125 -8.28 -8.11 10.52
C VAL A 125 -9.54 -7.36 10.97
N GLU A 126 -9.40 -6.32 11.80
CA GLU A 126 -10.54 -5.50 12.22
C GLU A 126 -11.19 -4.77 11.04
N PHE A 127 -10.37 -4.21 10.15
CA PHE A 127 -10.84 -3.55 8.93
C PHE A 127 -11.66 -4.51 8.06
N ARG A 128 -11.18 -5.73 7.82
CA ARG A 128 -11.90 -6.76 7.04
C ARG A 128 -13.22 -7.17 7.69
N ARG A 129 -13.24 -7.30 9.02
CA ARG A 129 -14.47 -7.62 9.77
C ARG A 129 -15.52 -6.51 9.69
N GLN A 130 -15.10 -5.24 9.80
CA GLN A 130 -16.01 -4.09 9.75
C GLN A 130 -16.65 -3.90 8.37
N ARG A 131 -15.90 -4.17 7.30
CA ARG A 131 -16.34 -3.93 5.93
C ARG A 131 -17.06 -5.10 5.28
N GLY A 132 -17.17 -6.24 5.98
CA GLY A 132 -17.90 -7.42 5.47
C GLY A 132 -17.37 -7.94 4.13
N HIS A 133 -16.10 -7.66 3.78
CA HIS A 133 -15.50 -8.17 2.55
C HIS A 133 -15.32 -9.68 2.68
N GLU A 134 -16.31 -10.42 2.19
CA GLU A 134 -16.14 -11.80 1.73
C GLU A 134 -14.85 -11.86 0.92
N VAL A 135 -14.03 -12.86 1.23
CA VAL A 135 -12.77 -13.09 0.55
C VAL A 135 -13.15 -13.46 -0.88
N ASP A 136 -12.99 -12.55 -1.84
CA ASP A 136 -13.05 -12.91 -3.27
C ASP A 136 -11.85 -13.80 -3.58
N PHE A 137 -11.98 -15.09 -3.25
CA PHE A 137 -11.20 -16.18 -3.84
C PHE A 137 -11.74 -16.44 -5.25
N GLU A 138 -11.70 -15.47 -6.15
CA GLU A 138 -11.83 -15.75 -7.57
C GLU A 138 -10.44 -15.99 -8.15
N LEU A 139 -10.05 -17.27 -8.05
CA LEU A 139 -9.24 -18.07 -8.98
C LEU A 139 -8.14 -17.33 -9.78
N ARG A 140 -6.90 -17.62 -9.37
CA ARG A 140 -5.71 -17.59 -10.24
C ARG A 140 -5.87 -18.57 -11.40
#